data_AF-A0A7C4URN5-F1
#
_entry.id   AF-A0A7C4URN5-F1
#
_cell.length_a   1.000
_cell.length_b   1.000
_cell.length_c   1.000
_cell.angle_alpha   90.00
_cell.angle_beta   90.00
_cell.angle_gamma   90.00
#
_symmetry.space_group_name_H-M   'P 1'
#
loop_
_entity.id
_entity.type
_entity.pdbx_description
1 polymer ?
#
loop_
_entity_poly.entity_id
_entity_poly.type
_entity_poly.pdbx_seq_one_letter_code
_entity_poly.pdbx_strand_id
1 'polypeptide(L)'
;EIRKVDEKKYILCDGRMWGAVPPTELIDLDIVASFHMYHPFTITHYKAEWAGKWDGVPTPTYPLKENDIVWDKDTIEQKHILPWKALEEKGVPIFVGEFGAYNKTPHEVVLRWMEDCLEIFRKYNWGWALWTFRGSFGPLDSGRADVVYEKMGDTLVDKKMLDLLKKYTI
;
A
#
# COMPACT_ATOMS: atom_id res chain seq x y z
N GLU A 1 26.03 -7.20 14.18
CA GLU A 1 26.00 -6.18 15.26
C GLU A 1 24.69 -6.14 16.04
N ILE A 2 23.51 -5.90 15.44
CA ILE A 2 22.22 -5.83 16.18
C ILE A 2 22.00 -7.06 17.08
N ARG A 3 22.08 -8.27 16.51
CA ARG A 3 21.89 -9.52 17.27
C ARG A 3 23.00 -9.87 18.27
N LYS A 4 24.16 -9.20 18.20
CA LYS A 4 25.17 -9.33 19.27
C LYS A 4 24.71 -8.62 20.55
N VAL A 5 23.82 -7.63 20.43
CA VAL A 5 23.23 -6.89 21.55
C VAL A 5 21.91 -7.53 21.99
N ASP A 6 21.05 -7.90 21.03
CA ASP A 6 19.75 -8.54 21.30
C ASP A 6 19.44 -9.59 20.23
N GLU A 7 19.63 -10.87 20.58
CA GLU A 7 19.44 -12.02 19.69
C GLU A 7 17.99 -12.17 19.23
N LYS A 8 17.01 -11.72 20.04
CA LYS A 8 15.57 -11.90 19.78
C LYS A 8 14.93 -10.71 19.10
N LYS A 9 15.70 -9.68 18.75
CA LYS A 9 15.18 -8.47 18.13
C LYS A 9 14.58 -8.80 16.76
N TYR A 10 13.28 -8.53 16.59
CA TYR A 10 12.66 -8.52 15.26
C TYR A 10 13.29 -7.43 14.39
N ILE A 11 13.68 -7.80 13.18
CA ILE A 11 14.26 -6.90 12.19
C ILE A 11 13.35 -6.92 10.96
N LEU A 12 12.79 -5.76 10.64
CA LEU A 12 12.08 -5.54 9.38
C LEU A 12 13.09 -5.01 8.36
N CYS A 13 13.08 -5.55 7.16
CA CYS A 13 13.90 -5.09 6.06
C CYS A 13 13.05 -4.84 4.83
N ASP A 14 13.06 -3.60 4.35
CA ASP A 14 12.37 -3.22 3.13
C ASP A 14 12.90 -4.02 1.94
N GLY A 15 12.00 -4.29 1.00
CA GLY A 15 12.38 -4.77 -0.32
C GLY A 15 13.30 -3.80 -1.06
N ARG A 16 13.98 -4.34 -2.06
CA ARG A 16 14.72 -3.53 -3.03
C ARG A 16 13.78 -2.62 -3.79
N MET A 17 14.34 -1.59 -4.42
CA MET A 17 13.59 -0.64 -5.25
C MET A 17 12.43 -0.01 -4.49
N TRP A 18 12.74 0.62 -3.35
CA TRP A 18 11.75 1.30 -2.49
C TRP A 18 10.63 0.35 -2.01
N GLY A 19 10.99 -0.87 -1.60
CA GLY A 19 10.02 -1.85 -1.08
C GLY A 19 9.21 -2.58 -2.15
N ALA A 20 9.49 -2.41 -3.45
CA ALA A 20 8.69 -3.05 -4.52
C ALA A 20 9.14 -4.47 -4.87
N VAL A 21 10.42 -4.81 -4.65
CA VAL A 21 11.02 -6.09 -5.09
C VAL A 21 11.49 -6.91 -3.89
N PRO A 22 11.15 -8.21 -3.80
CA PRO A 22 11.59 -9.06 -2.68
C PRO A 22 13.13 -9.07 -2.51
N PRO A 23 13.64 -8.91 -1.28
CA PRO A 23 15.07 -8.93 -0.98
C PRO A 23 15.58 -10.37 -0.85
N THR A 24 15.54 -11.13 -1.96
CA THR A 24 15.88 -12.57 -1.98
C THR A 24 17.30 -12.88 -1.52
N GLU A 25 18.20 -11.91 -1.58
CA GLU A 25 19.56 -11.99 -1.08
C GLU A 25 19.65 -12.06 0.46
N LEU A 26 18.57 -11.76 1.18
CA LEU A 26 18.48 -11.80 2.64
C LEU A 26 17.75 -13.04 3.18
N ILE A 27 17.47 -14.02 2.32
CA ILE A 27 16.60 -15.16 2.66
C ILE A 27 17.13 -16.03 3.81
N ASP A 28 18.45 -16.10 3.98
CA ASP A 28 19.09 -16.87 5.06
C ASP A 28 19.14 -16.11 6.40
N LEU A 29 18.60 -14.89 6.43
CA LEU A 29 18.50 -14.07 7.64
C LEU A 29 17.10 -14.20 8.26
N ASP A 30 17.05 -14.25 9.59
CA ASP A 30 15.79 -14.22 10.36
C ASP A 30 15.15 -12.81 10.35
N ILE A 31 14.63 -12.38 9.21
CA ILE A 31 14.02 -11.06 9.02
C ILE A 31 12.54 -11.18 8.67
N VAL A 32 11.80 -10.09 8.85
CA VAL A 32 10.52 -9.87 8.19
C VAL A 32 10.75 -8.98 6.98
N ALA A 33 10.38 -9.44 5.79
CA ALA A 33 10.53 -8.66 4.58
C ALA A 33 9.36 -7.66 4.46
N SER A 34 9.67 -6.38 4.27
CA SER A 34 8.69 -5.31 4.21
C SER A 34 8.38 -4.89 2.76
N PHE A 35 7.15 -5.12 2.35
CA PHE A 35 6.61 -4.80 1.03
C PHE A 35 5.91 -3.44 1.03
N HIS A 36 6.17 -2.60 0.02
CA HIS A 36 5.47 -1.34 -0.17
C HIS A 36 4.51 -1.46 -1.36
N MET A 37 3.21 -1.41 -1.08
CA MET A 37 2.17 -1.54 -2.10
C MET A 37 1.70 -0.18 -2.59
N TYR A 38 2.38 0.33 -3.63
CA TYR A 38 2.03 1.58 -4.30
C TYR A 38 1.74 1.42 -5.80
N HIS A 39 1.63 0.20 -6.31
CA HIS A 39 1.31 -0.02 -7.71
C HIS A 39 -0.21 -0.12 -7.97
N PRO A 40 -0.72 0.41 -9.10
CA PRO A 40 -0.01 1.25 -10.06
C PRO A 40 0.22 2.68 -9.53
N PHE A 41 1.38 3.25 -9.85
CA PHE A 41 1.83 4.54 -9.33
C PHE A 41 0.91 5.70 -9.77
N THR A 42 0.26 5.57 -10.91
CA THR A 42 -0.71 6.56 -11.43
C THR A 42 -2.00 6.60 -10.63
N ILE A 43 -2.33 5.57 -9.84
CA ILE A 43 -3.41 5.63 -8.85
C ILE A 43 -2.90 6.21 -7.53
N THR A 44 -1.78 5.70 -7.03
CA THR A 44 -1.35 5.96 -5.65
C THR A 44 -0.64 7.30 -5.49
N HIS A 45 -0.05 7.83 -6.55
CA HIS A 45 0.74 9.06 -6.53
C HIS A 45 0.23 10.11 -7.50
N TYR A 46 -0.95 9.94 -8.11
CA TYR A 46 -1.50 10.91 -9.06
C TYR A 46 -1.32 12.35 -8.56
N LYS A 47 -0.64 13.19 -9.34
CA LYS A 47 -0.35 14.60 -9.03
C LYS A 47 0.46 14.85 -7.75
N ALA A 48 1.17 13.86 -7.21
CA ALA A 48 2.15 14.05 -6.13
C ALA A 48 3.39 14.79 -6.65
N GLU A 49 3.61 15.99 -6.13
CA GLU A 49 4.59 16.95 -6.63
C GLU A 49 6.04 16.47 -6.47
N TRP A 50 6.28 15.59 -5.49
CA TRP A 50 7.59 14.98 -5.23
C TRP A 50 7.86 13.73 -6.07
N ALA A 51 6.85 13.21 -6.77
CA ALA A 51 6.86 11.87 -7.35
C ALA A 51 6.95 11.85 -8.89
N GLY A 52 6.96 13.01 -9.54
CA GLY A 52 7.13 13.11 -10.99
C GLY A 52 6.47 14.32 -11.62
N LYS A 53 6.43 14.32 -12.96
CA LYS A 53 5.70 15.30 -13.76
C LYS A 53 4.35 14.72 -14.18
N TRP A 54 3.29 15.48 -13.97
CA TRP A 54 1.91 15.01 -14.16
C TRP A 54 1.18 15.71 -15.30
N ASP A 55 1.88 16.57 -16.04
CA ASP A 55 1.33 17.27 -17.20
C ASP A 55 0.86 16.27 -18.26
N GLY A 56 -0.42 16.38 -18.64
CA GLY A 56 -1.04 15.47 -19.62
C GLY A 56 -1.39 14.08 -19.09
N VAL A 57 -1.11 13.74 -17.82
CA VAL A 57 -1.54 12.47 -17.24
C VAL A 57 -3.05 12.53 -16.95
N PRO A 58 -3.87 11.65 -17.56
CA PRO A 58 -5.30 11.67 -17.34
C PRO A 58 -5.64 11.32 -15.90
N THR A 59 -6.82 11.76 -15.45
CA THR A 59 -7.35 11.34 -14.15
C THR A 59 -7.48 9.81 -14.13
N PRO A 60 -6.92 9.12 -13.13
CA PRO A 60 -6.95 7.66 -13.06
C PRO A 60 -8.38 7.13 -12.88
N THR A 61 -8.62 5.94 -13.43
CA THR A 61 -9.82 5.12 -13.20
C THR A 61 -9.44 3.85 -12.44
N TYR A 62 -10.43 3.11 -11.93
CA TYR A 62 -10.20 1.74 -11.47
C TYR A 62 -11.27 0.78 -12.02
N PRO A 63 -10.89 -0.32 -12.72
CA PRO A 63 -9.54 -0.68 -13.14
C PRO A 63 -8.85 0.41 -13.98
N LEU A 64 -7.52 0.48 -13.90
CA LEU A 64 -6.73 1.45 -14.66
C LEU A 64 -6.19 0.78 -15.92
N LYS A 65 -6.41 1.37 -17.10
CA LYS A 65 -5.73 0.93 -18.31
C LYS A 65 -4.51 1.81 -18.59
N GLU A 66 -3.33 1.21 -18.63
CA GLU A 66 -2.07 1.86 -18.98
C GLU A 66 -1.36 1.06 -20.07
N ASN A 67 -1.22 1.67 -21.25
CA ASN A 67 -0.73 0.98 -22.44
C ASN A 67 -1.54 -0.30 -22.69
N ASP A 68 -0.88 -1.45 -22.74
CA ASP A 68 -1.48 -2.78 -22.95
C ASP A 68 -1.84 -3.49 -21.64
N ILE A 69 -1.66 -2.86 -20.48
CA ILE A 69 -1.93 -3.44 -19.17
C ILE A 69 -3.24 -2.88 -18.62
N VAL A 70 -4.10 -3.76 -18.13
CA VAL A 70 -5.24 -3.42 -17.28
C VAL A 70 -4.86 -3.74 -15.84
N TRP A 71 -4.73 -2.72 -15.00
CA TRP A 71 -4.49 -2.84 -13.58
C TRP A 71 -5.83 -3.03 -12.86
N ASP A 72 -6.17 -4.29 -12.66
CA ASP A 72 -7.23 -4.80 -11.80
C ASP A 72 -6.64 -5.66 -10.67
N LYS A 73 -7.52 -6.25 -9.85
CA LYS A 73 -7.14 -7.13 -8.74
C LYS A 73 -6.20 -8.25 -9.17
N ASP A 74 -6.54 -8.96 -10.25
CA ASP A 74 -5.80 -10.14 -10.71
C ASP A 74 -4.40 -9.74 -11.20
N THR A 75 -4.31 -8.64 -11.94
CA THR A 75 -3.02 -8.13 -12.43
C THR A 75 -2.14 -7.63 -11.29
N ILE A 76 -2.73 -6.96 -10.29
CA ILE A 76 -2.03 -6.55 -9.06
C ILE A 76 -1.49 -7.79 -8.33
N GLU A 77 -2.34 -8.79 -8.11
CA GLU A 77 -1.95 -10.02 -7.42
C GLU A 77 -0.80 -10.72 -8.16
N GLN A 78 -0.95 -10.94 -9.46
CA GLN A 78 0.04 -11.62 -10.29
C GLN A 78 1.39 -10.89 -10.34
N LYS A 79 1.39 -9.57 -10.54
CA LYS A 79 2.62 -8.81 -10.79
C LYS A 79 3.32 -8.36 -9.51
N HIS A 80 2.57 -8.03 -8.46
CA HIS A 80 3.12 -7.39 -7.26
C HIS A 80 3.01 -8.24 -6.00
N ILE A 81 2.10 -9.21 -5.93
CA ILE A 81 1.90 -10.00 -4.71
C ILE A 81 2.57 -11.37 -4.83
N LEU A 82 2.39 -12.08 -5.94
CA LEU A 82 2.96 -13.42 -6.11
C LEU A 82 4.50 -13.50 -5.98
N PRO A 83 5.30 -12.51 -6.42
CA PRO A 83 6.75 -12.54 -6.17
C PRO A 83 7.10 -12.53 -4.67
N TRP A 84 6.33 -11.79 -3.87
CA TRP A 84 6.49 -11.73 -2.41
C TRP A 84 5.97 -13.00 -1.75
N LYS A 85 4.87 -13.57 -2.26
CA LYS A 85 4.38 -14.88 -1.83
C LYS A 85 5.41 -16.00 -2.06
N ALA A 86 6.14 -15.95 -3.17
CA ALA A 86 7.22 -16.90 -3.44
C ALA A 86 8.42 -16.75 -2.49
N LEU A 87 8.65 -15.55 -1.92
CA LEU A 87 9.62 -15.36 -0.84
C LEU A 87 9.07 -15.91 0.49
N GLU A 88 7.79 -15.68 0.77
CA GLU A 88 7.10 -16.24 1.94
C GLU A 88 7.13 -17.77 1.97
N GLU A 89 6.92 -18.42 0.84
CA GLU A 89 6.98 -19.89 0.70
C GLU A 89 8.35 -20.48 1.03
N LYS A 90 9.39 -19.65 1.07
CA LYS A 90 10.74 -20.01 1.50
C LYS A 90 11.00 -19.74 2.98
N GLY A 91 9.96 -19.37 3.74
CA GLY A 91 9.99 -19.21 5.19
C GLY A 91 10.24 -17.79 5.69
N VAL A 92 10.27 -16.78 4.81
CA VAL A 92 10.47 -15.38 5.21
C VAL A 92 9.11 -14.69 5.41
N PRO A 93 8.74 -14.27 6.63
CA PRO A 93 7.47 -13.58 6.85
C PRO A 93 7.39 -12.26 6.07
N ILE A 94 6.20 -11.94 5.57
CA ILE A 94 5.93 -10.71 4.81
C ILE A 94 5.05 -9.78 5.62
N PHE A 95 5.39 -8.49 5.61
CA PHE A 95 4.56 -7.41 6.13
C PHE A 95 4.44 -6.31 5.09
N VAL A 96 3.23 -5.79 4.86
CA VAL A 96 3.03 -4.62 4.00
C VAL A 96 3.36 -3.37 4.81
N GLY A 97 4.62 -2.92 4.72
CA GLY A 97 5.15 -1.80 5.51
C GLY A 97 4.48 -0.48 5.19
N GLU A 98 4.12 -0.30 3.93
CA GLU A 98 3.46 0.89 3.44
C GLU A 98 2.45 0.53 2.35
N PHE A 99 1.27 1.12 2.41
CA PHE A 99 0.36 1.22 1.27
C PHE A 99 -0.51 2.47 1.42
N GLY A 100 -1.19 2.85 0.35
CA GLY A 100 -2.15 3.95 0.33
C GLY A 100 -2.10 4.74 -0.97
N ALA A 101 -2.95 5.76 -1.08
CA ALA A 101 -2.97 6.64 -2.24
C ALA A 101 -3.06 8.11 -1.82
N TYR A 102 -2.39 8.98 -2.57
CA TYR A 102 -2.41 10.43 -2.37
C TYR A 102 -3.80 11.02 -2.59
N ASN A 103 -4.00 12.27 -2.13
CA ASN A 103 -5.31 12.89 -2.02
C ASN A 103 -5.85 13.52 -3.31
N LYS A 104 -5.12 13.41 -4.43
CA LYS A 104 -5.54 13.97 -5.73
C LYS A 104 -6.25 12.95 -6.63
N THR A 105 -6.11 11.67 -6.32
CA THR A 105 -6.84 10.58 -7.00
C THR A 105 -8.32 10.62 -6.58
N PRO A 106 -9.28 10.49 -7.52
CA PRO A 106 -10.70 10.40 -7.17
C PRO A 106 -10.94 9.36 -6.08
N HIS A 107 -11.75 9.70 -5.08
CA HIS A 107 -11.87 8.88 -3.89
C HIS A 107 -12.47 7.50 -4.17
N GLU A 108 -13.45 7.41 -5.07
CA GLU A 108 -14.06 6.12 -5.47
C GLU A 108 -13.03 5.17 -6.10
N VAL A 109 -12.11 5.70 -6.92
CA VAL A 109 -10.99 4.95 -7.52
C VAL A 109 -10.06 4.44 -6.43
N VAL A 110 -9.73 5.28 -5.44
CA VAL A 110 -8.89 4.87 -4.30
C VAL A 110 -9.55 3.78 -3.48
N LEU A 111 -10.83 3.91 -3.11
CA LEU A 111 -11.52 2.93 -2.27
C LEU A 111 -11.58 1.55 -2.93
N ARG A 112 -11.85 1.49 -4.25
CA ARG A 112 -11.92 0.20 -4.97
C ARG A 112 -10.55 -0.46 -5.11
N TRP A 113 -9.52 0.30 -5.47
CA TRP A 113 -8.14 -0.21 -5.50
C TRP A 113 -7.68 -0.66 -4.10
N MET A 114 -8.00 0.11 -3.07
CA MET A 114 -7.64 -0.19 -1.68
C MET A 114 -8.34 -1.46 -1.20
N GLU A 115 -9.62 -1.63 -1.50
CA GLU A 115 -10.38 -2.84 -1.14
C GLU A 115 -9.78 -4.09 -1.79
N ASP A 116 -9.43 -4.03 -3.08
CA ASP A 116 -8.76 -5.14 -3.78
C ASP A 116 -7.42 -5.51 -3.11
N CYS A 117 -6.59 -4.51 -2.77
CA CYS A 117 -5.34 -4.74 -2.05
C CYS A 117 -5.57 -5.38 -0.68
N LEU A 118 -6.51 -4.85 0.11
CA LEU A 118 -6.84 -5.36 1.44
C LEU A 118 -7.41 -6.79 1.39
N GLU A 119 -8.21 -7.12 0.38
CA GLU A 119 -8.69 -8.48 0.14
C GLU A 119 -7.55 -9.45 -0.15
N ILE A 120 -6.57 -9.02 -0.95
CA ILE A 120 -5.39 -9.83 -1.25
C ILE A 120 -4.52 -10.01 0.00
N PHE A 121 -4.27 -8.94 0.77
CA PHE A 121 -3.48 -9.03 2.00
C PHE A 121 -4.15 -9.98 3.00
N ARG A 122 -5.47 -9.90 3.15
CA ARG A 122 -6.24 -10.83 3.99
C ARG A 122 -6.19 -12.26 3.46
N LYS A 123 -6.29 -12.48 2.15
CA LYS A 123 -6.18 -13.80 1.52
C LYS A 123 -4.85 -14.48 1.86
N TYR A 124 -3.75 -13.73 1.93
CA TYR A 124 -2.43 -14.25 2.28
C TYR A 124 -2.06 -14.08 3.76
N ASN A 125 -2.96 -13.58 4.60
CA ASN A 125 -2.74 -13.33 6.02
C ASN A 125 -1.55 -12.38 6.29
N TRP A 126 -1.38 -11.35 5.47
CA TRP A 126 -0.35 -10.34 5.64
C TRP A 126 -0.86 -9.16 6.46
N GLY A 127 -0.12 -8.82 7.51
CA GLY A 127 -0.31 -7.55 8.20
C GLY A 127 0.06 -6.37 7.29
N TRP A 128 -0.53 -5.22 7.56
CA TRP A 128 -0.33 -4.01 6.76
C TRP A 128 -0.29 -2.74 7.62
N ALA A 129 0.40 -1.71 7.13
CA ALA A 129 0.35 -0.36 7.68
C ALA A 129 0.05 0.68 6.58
N LEU A 130 -1.00 1.47 6.80
CA LEU A 130 -1.31 2.62 5.94
C LEU A 130 -0.26 3.71 6.16
N TRP A 131 0.21 4.33 5.08
CA TRP A 131 1.30 5.31 5.12
C TRP A 131 1.08 6.44 6.14
N THR A 132 -0.16 6.92 6.26
CA THR A 132 -0.51 7.91 7.27
C THR A 132 -1.82 7.57 7.94
N PHE A 133 -1.90 7.76 9.26
CA PHE A 133 -3.19 7.83 9.95
C PHE A 133 -3.86 9.19 9.73
N ARG A 134 -3.13 10.27 10.04
CA ARG A 134 -3.46 11.66 9.70
C ARG A 134 -2.52 12.15 8.61
N GLY A 135 -3.09 12.66 7.51
CA GLY A 135 -2.33 13.13 6.35
C GLY A 135 -2.92 12.65 5.03
N SER A 136 -2.29 13.04 3.93
CA SER A 136 -2.86 12.92 2.58
C SER A 136 -3.08 11.50 2.06
N PHE A 137 -2.57 10.48 2.74
CA PHE A 137 -2.78 9.06 2.41
C PHE A 137 -3.77 8.37 3.37
N GLY A 138 -4.17 9.05 4.44
CA GLY A 138 -4.91 8.49 5.55
C GLY A 138 -6.40 8.81 5.53
N PRO A 139 -7.17 8.24 6.48
CA PRO A 139 -8.56 8.60 6.68
C PRO A 139 -8.74 9.93 7.42
N LEU A 140 -7.71 10.46 8.10
CA LEU A 140 -7.85 11.69 8.90
C LEU A 140 -7.16 12.88 8.25
N ASP A 141 -7.88 14.01 8.19
CA ASP A 141 -7.39 15.30 7.69
C ASP A 141 -6.66 15.18 6.32
N SER A 142 -7.16 14.31 5.45
CA SER A 142 -6.45 13.92 4.23
C SER A 142 -6.55 14.92 3.09
N GLY A 143 -7.47 15.87 3.16
CA GLY A 143 -7.59 16.96 2.19
C GLY A 143 -7.98 16.51 0.78
N ARG A 144 -8.69 15.39 0.65
CA ARG A 144 -9.32 14.98 -0.60
C ARG A 144 -10.45 15.94 -0.93
N ALA A 145 -10.49 16.40 -2.18
CA ALA A 145 -11.45 17.43 -2.59
C ALA A 145 -12.89 16.90 -2.76
N ASP A 146 -13.06 15.58 -2.92
CA ASP A 146 -14.30 14.89 -3.24
C ASP A 146 -14.83 14.00 -2.10
N VAL A 147 -14.30 14.20 -0.89
CA VAL A 147 -14.75 13.51 0.32
C VAL A 147 -15.64 14.41 1.15
N VAL A 148 -16.81 13.88 1.53
CA VAL A 148 -17.65 14.48 2.58
C VAL A 148 -17.15 13.96 3.92
N TYR A 149 -16.36 14.76 4.61
CA TYR A 149 -15.76 14.39 5.91
C TYR A 149 -16.76 14.53 7.06
N GLU A 150 -16.69 13.61 8.01
CA GLU A 150 -17.32 13.76 9.32
C GLU A 150 -16.38 14.53 10.26
N LYS A 151 -16.93 15.48 11.03
CA LYS A 151 -16.14 16.23 12.01
C LYS A 151 -16.19 15.54 13.37
N MET A 152 -15.02 15.20 13.91
CA MET A 152 -14.87 14.65 15.27
C MET A 152 -13.88 15.54 16.05
N GLY A 153 -14.42 16.44 16.88
CA GLY A 153 -13.62 17.52 17.45
C GLY A 153 -13.07 18.42 16.34
N ASP A 154 -11.76 18.62 16.31
CA ASP A 154 -11.08 19.39 15.24
C ASP A 154 -10.56 18.53 14.09
N THR A 155 -10.80 17.21 14.13
CA THR A 155 -10.35 16.27 13.10
C THR A 155 -11.47 16.02 12.08
N LEU A 156 -11.11 16.02 10.80
CA LEU A 156 -11.94 15.60 9.69
C LEU A 156 -11.70 14.11 9.39
N VAL A 157 -12.76 13.31 9.39
CA VAL A 157 -12.72 11.86 9.26
C VAL A 157 -13.37 11.42 7.95
N ASP A 158 -12.59 10.76 7.10
CA ASP A 158 -13.09 9.99 5.96
C ASP A 158 -13.68 8.68 6.48
N LYS A 159 -14.99 8.72 6.76
CA LYS A 159 -15.68 7.58 7.35
C LYS A 159 -15.66 6.35 6.45
N LYS A 160 -15.73 6.54 5.13
CA LYS A 160 -15.73 5.44 4.15
C LYS A 160 -14.40 4.72 4.13
N MET A 161 -13.29 5.46 4.05
CA MET A 161 -11.96 4.87 4.11
C MET A 161 -11.71 4.19 5.46
N LEU A 162 -12.08 4.84 6.57
CA LEU A 162 -11.90 4.27 7.91
C LEU A 162 -12.68 2.96 8.09
N ASP A 163 -13.93 2.90 7.65
CA ASP A 163 -14.75 1.70 7.76
C ASP A 163 -14.26 0.58 6.83
N LEU A 164 -13.76 0.92 5.63
CA LEU A 164 -13.08 -0.03 4.75
C LEU A 164 -11.85 -0.65 5.43
N LEU A 165 -10.98 0.17 6.01
CA LEU A 165 -9.79 -0.31 6.71
C LEU A 165 -10.16 -1.26 7.88
N LYS A 166 -11.17 -0.89 8.68
CA LYS A 166 -11.68 -1.71 9.78
C LYS A 166 -12.31 -3.04 9.33
N LYS A 167 -12.85 -3.12 8.12
CA LYS A 167 -13.39 -4.37 7.55
C LYS A 167 -12.29 -5.43 7.35
N TYR A 168 -11.04 -5.01 7.19
CA TYR A 168 -9.87 -5.85 6.90
C TYR A 168 -8.78 -5.82 7.96
N THR A 169 -9.06 -5.31 9.17
CA THR A 169 -8.19 -5.54 10.33
C THR A 169 -8.29 -7.01 10.74
N ILE A 170 -7.13 -7.67 10.84
CA ILE A 170 -6.97 -9.07 11.24
C ILE A 170 -6.99 -9.19 12.76
#